data_AF-A0A1B6JNM6-F1
#
_entry.id   AF-A0A1B6JNM6-F1
#
_cell.length_a   1.000
_cell.length_b   1.000
_cell.length_c   1.000
_cell.angle_alpha   90.00
_cell.angle_beta   90.00
_cell.angle_gamma   90.00
#
_symmetry.space_group_name_H-M   'P 1'
#
loop_
_entity.id
_entity.type
_entity.pdbx_description
1 polymer ?
#
loop_
_entity_poly.entity_id
_entity_poly.type
_entity_poly.pdbx_seq_one_letter_code
_entity_poly.pdbx_strand_id
1 'polypeptide(L)'
;QTCPVSWWGHPVCGPCNCPTYRGYSPDCNKTTGHCSCKENHYQPEGSEECLACDCYTTGSFDSSCDSATGQCNCRNGVIGRACDSCPNPYAEVTLRGCEVVYDGCPRSYAHMWWPRTPFGHEALEPCPHGSQGRASRLCDSVSGTWLAPDIFNCTSDAFMDLRKLLGQLETNDVSVTTFVAVGTGSTLSRAANITRGLYGADILITEQLLERLIDHETTQTGLNLTHSQDKDYVANLVHAASAILSPDTSRIWSRVHELTSETAGDLMASIQTYMDVLSSSQHDTYTDPFETVAPNLVLGLDTVTSESLFGYESDGLSRDLAPGTSGLETERVVIPDTSQILQPPIQFAPLTSKKPAPSPMVVIPKYNNYLQNPNKFDPYSHVLIPIDLLGIKSPQKGETSVKWMGRASRAAVVSYAEYRTMGEVLPLIHDQTVLTRWGVDLAVAAPIITITATPALHDGSEMSPRSLSQLVPLPSPIRLRLWLHRGPHSARSNPQCVHWSTARGFGEWSRAGCHTELPAGDWWRHD
;
A
#
# COMPACT_ATOMS: atom_id res chain seq x y z
N GLN A 1 -26.12 52.19 -24.82
CA GLN A 1 -25.00 52.19 -23.85
C GLN A 1 -24.41 50.79 -23.84
N THR A 2 -23.09 50.65 -23.89
CA THR A 2 -22.40 49.36 -23.80
C THR A 2 -22.33 48.92 -22.33
N CYS A 3 -22.49 47.62 -22.07
CA CYS A 3 -22.45 47.07 -20.72
C CYS A 3 -21.07 47.24 -20.04
N PRO A 4 -21.01 47.31 -18.69
CA PRO A 4 -19.77 47.36 -17.91
C PRO A 4 -18.81 46.18 -18.19
N VAL A 5 -17.56 46.30 -17.72
CA VAL A 5 -16.56 45.22 -17.72
C VAL A 5 -17.12 44.01 -16.95
N SER A 6 -16.88 42.79 -17.45
CA SER A 6 -17.47 41.54 -16.91
C SER A 6 -19.01 41.41 -16.96
N TRP A 7 -19.69 42.24 -17.78
CA TRP A 7 -21.13 42.15 -18.06
C TRP A 7 -21.41 42.11 -19.58
N TRP A 8 -22.51 41.50 -20.00
CA TRP A 8 -22.93 41.35 -21.40
C TRP A 8 -24.44 41.45 -21.59
N GLY A 9 -24.90 41.71 -22.83
CA GLY A 9 -26.32 41.78 -23.20
C GLY A 9 -26.76 43.13 -23.79
N HIS A 10 -27.90 43.14 -24.49
CA HIS A 10 -28.57 44.36 -24.97
C HIS A 10 -30.07 44.07 -25.15
N PRO A 11 -31.02 44.91 -24.68
CA PRO A 11 -30.85 46.22 -24.02
C PRO A 11 -30.59 46.15 -22.51
N VAL A 12 -30.74 44.97 -21.90
CA VAL A 12 -30.47 44.73 -20.47
C VAL A 12 -29.15 43.97 -20.34
N CYS A 13 -28.30 44.41 -19.42
CA CYS A 13 -27.00 43.79 -19.14
C CYS A 13 -27.12 42.78 -17.99
N GLY A 14 -26.48 41.61 -18.13
CA GLY A 14 -26.27 40.62 -17.06
C GLY A 14 -24.78 40.30 -16.85
N PRO A 15 -24.40 39.66 -15.74
CA PRO A 15 -23.01 39.30 -15.47
C PRO A 15 -22.50 38.19 -16.40
N CYS A 16 -21.21 38.26 -16.75
CA CYS A 16 -20.48 37.16 -17.39
C CYS A 16 -20.22 36.05 -16.35
N ASN A 17 -20.73 34.84 -16.58
CA ASN A 17 -20.56 33.71 -15.65
C ASN A 17 -19.45 32.76 -16.13
N CYS A 18 -18.24 33.28 -16.31
CA CYS A 18 -17.11 32.53 -16.86
C CYS A 18 -16.30 31.83 -15.75
N PRO A 19 -15.93 30.55 -15.92
CA PRO A 19 -15.20 29.78 -14.90
C PRO A 19 -13.71 30.17 -14.87
N THR A 20 -13.36 31.17 -14.05
CA THR A 20 -11.98 31.66 -13.90
C THR A 20 -11.02 30.60 -13.32
N TYR A 21 -11.53 29.67 -12.50
CA TYR A 21 -10.75 28.56 -11.96
C TYR A 21 -10.30 27.55 -13.04
N ARG A 22 -10.92 27.57 -14.23
CA ARG A 22 -10.54 26.79 -15.40
C ARG A 22 -9.75 27.61 -16.43
N GLY A 23 -9.18 28.75 -16.03
CA GLY A 23 -8.33 29.58 -16.89
C GLY A 23 -9.07 30.52 -17.86
N TYR A 24 -10.39 30.69 -17.72
CA TYR A 24 -11.16 31.63 -18.54
C TYR A 24 -11.01 33.08 -18.06
N SER A 25 -11.16 34.02 -18.99
CA SER A 25 -11.27 35.43 -18.67
C SER A 25 -12.58 35.71 -17.91
N PRO A 26 -12.58 36.62 -16.90
CA PRO A 26 -13.83 37.11 -16.31
C PRO A 26 -14.66 37.95 -17.31
N ASP A 27 -14.05 38.39 -18.41
CA ASP A 27 -14.71 39.10 -19.49
C ASP A 27 -15.24 38.15 -20.56
N CYS A 28 -16.47 38.38 -20.98
CA CYS A 28 -17.14 37.63 -22.03
C CYS A 28 -17.57 38.53 -23.18
N ASN A 29 -17.87 37.92 -24.33
CA ASN A 29 -18.34 38.64 -25.51
C ASN A 29 -19.62 39.44 -25.18
N LYS A 30 -19.61 40.75 -25.45
CA LYS A 30 -20.68 41.67 -25.07
C LYS A 30 -22.05 41.37 -25.70
N THR A 31 -22.07 40.63 -26.81
CA THR A 31 -23.31 40.31 -27.54
C THR A 31 -23.81 38.89 -27.30
N THR A 32 -22.91 37.91 -27.22
CA THR A 32 -23.26 36.49 -27.11
C THR A 32 -23.09 35.91 -25.70
N GLY A 33 -22.37 36.60 -24.82
CA GLY A 33 -22.02 36.08 -23.49
C GLY A 33 -20.95 34.98 -23.51
N HIS A 34 -20.36 34.69 -24.68
CA HIS A 34 -19.37 33.63 -24.83
C HIS A 34 -18.07 33.97 -24.08
N CYS A 35 -17.61 33.02 -23.26
CA CYS A 35 -16.38 33.12 -22.48
C CYS A 35 -15.18 32.71 -23.34
N SER A 36 -14.13 33.52 -23.33
CA SER A 36 -12.84 33.18 -23.95
C SER A 36 -11.80 32.86 -22.90
N CYS A 37 -10.77 32.11 -23.28
CA CYS A 37 -9.60 31.92 -22.42
C CYS A 37 -8.96 33.27 -22.06
N LYS A 38 -8.31 33.30 -20.90
CA LYS A 38 -7.50 34.45 -20.47
C LYS A 38 -6.36 34.69 -21.47
N GLU A 39 -5.82 35.92 -21.51
CA GLU A 39 -4.60 36.18 -22.28
C GLU A 39 -3.48 35.20 -21.92
N ASN A 40 -2.68 34.81 -22.91
CA ASN A 40 -1.66 33.78 -22.82
C ASN A 40 -2.20 32.42 -22.31
N HIS A 41 -3.45 32.06 -22.67
CA HIS A 41 -4.02 30.74 -22.47
C HIS A 41 -4.67 30.22 -23.76
N TYR A 42 -4.80 28.90 -23.88
CA TYR A 42 -5.42 28.21 -25.02
C TYR A 42 -6.33 27.08 -24.54
N GLN A 43 -7.27 26.67 -25.40
CA GLN A 43 -8.20 25.59 -25.13
C GLN A 43 -7.98 24.45 -26.15
N PRO A 44 -7.42 23.29 -25.72
CA PRO A 44 -7.27 22.12 -26.58
C PRO A 44 -8.62 21.61 -27.10
N GLU A 45 -8.65 21.07 -28.33
CA GLU A 45 -9.86 20.42 -28.86
C GLU A 45 -10.30 19.26 -27.94
N GLY A 46 -11.54 19.32 -27.45
CA GLY A 46 -12.10 18.34 -26.51
C GLY A 46 -11.86 18.62 -25.02
N SER A 47 -11.13 19.70 -24.67
CA SER A 47 -10.98 20.17 -23.29
C SER A 47 -11.98 21.28 -22.97
N GLU A 48 -12.55 21.27 -21.76
CA GLU A 48 -13.32 22.40 -21.21
C GLU A 48 -12.45 23.38 -20.40
N GLU A 49 -11.14 23.11 -20.27
CA GLU A 49 -10.20 23.92 -19.49
C GLU A 49 -9.24 24.70 -20.39
N CYS A 50 -9.01 25.96 -20.03
CA CYS A 50 -8.01 26.84 -20.64
C CYS A 50 -6.67 26.67 -19.92
N LEU A 51 -5.65 26.26 -20.67
CA LEU A 51 -4.30 26.03 -20.16
C LEU A 51 -3.40 27.23 -20.47
N ALA A 52 -2.44 27.53 -19.59
CA ALA A 52 -1.47 28.58 -19.85
C ALA A 52 -0.58 28.24 -21.06
N CYS A 53 -0.25 29.24 -21.87
CA CYS A 53 0.62 29.07 -23.04
C CYS A 53 2.03 28.64 -22.62
N ASP A 54 2.56 29.16 -21.51
CA ASP A 54 3.91 28.89 -21.00
C ASP A 54 5.03 29.04 -22.05
N CYS A 55 4.91 30.03 -22.95
CA CYS A 55 5.91 30.28 -23.97
C CYS A 55 7.27 30.65 -23.36
N TYR A 56 8.32 29.97 -23.78
CA TYR A 56 9.68 30.21 -23.33
C TYR A 56 10.16 31.56 -23.87
N THR A 57 10.41 32.51 -22.97
CA THR A 57 10.72 33.91 -23.30
C THR A 57 11.95 34.08 -24.18
N THR A 58 12.92 33.17 -24.06
CA THR A 58 14.16 33.21 -24.86
C THR A 58 13.93 32.67 -26.28
N GLY A 59 13.10 31.64 -26.41
CA GLY A 59 12.82 30.95 -27.67
C GLY A 59 11.62 31.47 -28.45
N SER A 60 10.75 32.27 -27.83
CA SER A 60 9.56 32.86 -28.43
C SER A 60 9.75 34.35 -28.72
N PHE A 61 8.92 34.92 -29.59
CA PHE A 61 8.84 36.37 -29.81
C PHE A 61 7.98 37.09 -28.77
N ASP A 62 6.94 36.43 -28.29
CA ASP A 62 6.00 36.92 -27.30
C ASP A 62 5.48 35.76 -26.43
N SER A 63 4.65 36.08 -25.43
CA SER A 63 3.99 35.08 -24.57
C SER A 63 2.68 34.55 -25.14
N SER A 64 2.31 34.98 -26.35
CA SER A 64 1.03 34.60 -26.97
C SER A 64 1.16 33.26 -27.68
N CYS A 65 0.06 32.51 -27.70
CA CYS A 65 0.00 31.24 -28.41
C CYS A 65 -1.33 31.10 -29.14
N ASP A 66 -1.35 30.17 -30.10
CA ASP A 66 -2.55 29.82 -30.84
C ASP A 66 -3.67 29.32 -29.90
N SER A 67 -4.90 29.79 -30.11
CA SER A 67 -6.01 29.57 -29.17
C SER A 67 -6.49 28.12 -29.09
N ALA A 68 -6.22 27.29 -30.11
CA ALA A 68 -6.66 25.90 -30.17
C ALA A 68 -5.52 24.90 -29.92
N THR A 69 -4.35 25.15 -30.51
CA THR A 69 -3.18 24.25 -30.42
C THR A 69 -2.22 24.61 -29.29
N GLY A 70 -2.26 25.86 -28.82
CA GLY A 70 -1.34 26.37 -27.80
C GLY A 70 0.09 26.58 -28.31
N GLN A 71 0.32 26.55 -29.61
CA GLN A 71 1.65 26.74 -30.21
C GLN A 71 2.09 28.20 -30.08
N CYS A 72 3.24 28.41 -29.46
CA CYS A 72 3.88 29.72 -29.31
C CYS A 72 4.60 30.15 -30.59
N ASN A 73 4.78 31.47 -30.75
CA ASN A 73 5.51 32.08 -31.86
C ASN A 73 7.03 31.88 -31.71
N CYS A 74 7.55 30.75 -32.18
CA CYS A 74 8.96 30.38 -32.03
C CYS A 74 9.91 31.18 -32.92
N ARG A 75 11.11 31.43 -32.40
CA ARG A 75 12.25 31.97 -33.16
C ARG A 75 12.80 30.93 -34.14
N ASN A 76 13.53 31.40 -35.14
CA ASN A 76 14.09 30.55 -36.18
C ASN A 76 14.91 29.40 -35.61
N GLY A 77 14.56 28.17 -36.01
CA GLY A 77 15.25 26.94 -35.61
C GLY A 77 14.87 26.39 -34.24
N VAL A 78 14.06 27.11 -33.46
CA VAL A 78 13.52 26.64 -32.17
C VAL A 78 12.24 25.85 -32.41
N ILE A 79 12.04 24.77 -31.65
CA ILE A 79 10.90 23.86 -31.77
C ILE A 79 10.20 23.67 -30.41
N GLY A 80 9.09 22.92 -30.44
CA GLY A 80 8.24 22.65 -29.27
C GLY A 80 7.05 23.61 -29.19
N ARG A 81 5.99 23.18 -28.50
CA ARG A 81 4.78 24.00 -28.28
C ARG A 81 5.11 25.32 -27.58
N ALA A 82 5.99 25.24 -26.58
CA ALA A 82 6.46 26.37 -25.78
C ALA A 82 7.74 27.04 -26.33
N CYS A 83 8.27 26.60 -27.46
CA CYS A 83 9.55 27.09 -28.02
C CYS A 83 10.74 26.96 -27.07
N ASP A 84 10.82 25.83 -26.37
CA ASP A 84 11.77 25.56 -25.28
C ASP A 84 12.85 24.55 -25.67
N SER A 85 12.84 24.03 -26.91
CA SER A 85 13.74 22.98 -27.36
C SER A 85 14.32 23.23 -28.76
N CYS A 86 15.40 22.53 -29.06
CA CYS A 86 16.09 22.58 -30.35
C CYS A 86 16.03 21.22 -31.05
N PRO A 87 16.01 21.17 -32.41
CA PRO A 87 16.05 19.91 -33.15
C PRO A 87 17.32 19.09 -32.87
N ASN A 88 18.44 19.78 -32.61
CA ASN A 88 19.68 19.14 -32.25
C ASN A 88 19.75 18.97 -30.71
N PRO A 89 19.92 17.74 -30.18
CA PRO A 89 20.02 17.50 -28.74
C PRO A 89 21.22 18.16 -28.06
N TYR A 90 22.24 18.57 -28.84
CA TYR A 90 23.42 19.30 -28.36
C TYR A 90 23.26 20.82 -28.45
N ALA A 91 22.10 21.33 -28.86
CA ALA A 91 21.86 22.77 -28.98
C ALA A 91 21.02 23.33 -27.82
N GLU A 92 21.33 24.56 -27.41
CA GLU A 92 20.53 25.31 -26.46
C GLU A 92 19.79 26.47 -27.13
N VAL A 93 18.62 26.81 -26.59
CA VAL A 93 17.80 27.91 -27.08
C VAL A 93 18.36 29.24 -26.57
N THR A 94 18.83 30.08 -27.48
CA THR A 94 19.31 31.44 -27.22
C THR A 94 18.41 32.48 -27.90
N LEU A 95 18.63 33.78 -27.62
CA LEU A 95 17.90 34.88 -28.27
C LEU A 95 18.08 34.90 -29.80
N ARG A 96 19.13 34.26 -30.32
CA ARG A 96 19.46 34.18 -31.75
C ARG A 96 18.94 32.90 -32.41
N GLY A 97 18.30 32.00 -31.66
CA GLY A 97 17.84 30.69 -32.12
C GLY A 97 18.58 29.56 -31.41
N CYS A 98 18.71 28.42 -32.08
CA CYS A 98 19.41 27.26 -31.53
C CYS A 98 20.92 27.34 -31.79
N GLU A 99 21.72 27.33 -30.72
CA GLU A 99 23.19 27.34 -30.78
C GLU A 99 23.74 26.02 -30.24
N VAL A 100 24.63 25.37 -31.00
CA VAL A 100 25.23 24.09 -30.62
C VAL A 100 26.30 24.30 -29.54
N VAL A 101 26.19 23.53 -28.47
CA VAL A 101 27.14 23.49 -27.36
C VAL A 101 28.11 22.34 -27.61
N TYR A 102 29.42 22.65 -27.62
CA TYR A 102 30.48 21.68 -27.91
C TYR A 102 31.31 21.27 -26.68
N ASP A 103 31.23 22.04 -25.59
CA ASP A 103 32.07 21.93 -24.39
C ASP A 103 31.29 21.39 -23.17
N GLY A 104 30.06 20.93 -23.38
CA GLY A 104 29.23 20.38 -22.32
C GLY A 104 27.82 20.06 -22.77
N CYS A 105 27.00 19.74 -21.79
CA CYS A 105 25.59 19.48 -22.00
C CYS A 105 24.81 20.80 -22.05
N PRO A 106 23.94 21.02 -23.04
CA PRO A 106 23.16 22.24 -23.19
C PRO A 106 22.11 22.39 -22.07
N ARG A 107 21.61 23.61 -21.87
CA ARG A 107 20.48 23.83 -20.97
C ARG A 107 19.29 22.96 -21.38
N SER A 108 18.71 22.20 -20.43
CA SER A 108 17.59 21.30 -20.73
C SER A 108 16.57 21.25 -19.59
N TYR A 109 15.31 20.97 -19.92
CA TYR A 109 14.24 20.77 -18.94
C TYR A 109 14.04 19.27 -18.67
N ALA A 110 14.13 18.88 -17.39
CA ALA A 110 13.81 17.53 -16.92
C ALA A 110 13.32 17.64 -15.46
N HIS A 111 12.00 17.70 -15.27
CA HIS A 111 11.29 18.10 -14.02
C HIS A 111 11.54 19.56 -13.59
N MET A 112 12.76 20.05 -13.76
CA MET A 112 13.20 21.43 -13.57
C MET A 112 14.17 21.84 -14.69
N TRP A 113 14.54 23.10 -14.70
CA TRP A 113 15.53 23.63 -15.63
C TRP A 113 16.96 23.37 -15.15
N TRP A 114 17.73 22.64 -15.96
CA TRP A 114 19.15 22.36 -15.72
C TRP A 114 20.03 23.33 -16.49
N PRO A 115 21.00 24.01 -15.84
CA PRO A 115 21.90 24.93 -16.51
C PRO A 115 22.91 24.18 -17.39
N ARG A 116 23.46 24.89 -18.39
CA ARG A 116 24.56 24.36 -19.20
C ARG A 116 25.72 23.96 -18.29
N THR A 117 26.23 22.75 -18.49
CA THR A 117 27.23 22.15 -17.59
C THR A 117 28.33 21.45 -18.40
N PRO A 118 29.62 21.68 -18.11
CA PRO A 118 30.71 21.01 -18.80
C PRO A 118 30.69 19.49 -18.64
N PHE A 119 31.29 18.77 -19.57
CA PHE A 119 31.40 17.31 -19.50
C PHE A 119 32.13 16.83 -18.24
N GLY A 120 31.60 15.80 -17.59
CA GLY A 120 32.13 15.24 -16.33
C GLY A 120 31.76 16.02 -15.08
N HIS A 121 31.03 17.14 -15.21
CA HIS A 121 30.55 17.93 -14.07
C HIS A 121 29.08 17.65 -13.75
N GLU A 122 28.74 17.86 -12.49
CA GLU A 122 27.38 17.75 -11.97
C GLU A 122 26.77 19.15 -11.76
N ALA A 123 25.54 19.33 -12.25
CA ALA A 123 24.74 20.51 -11.98
C ALA A 123 23.94 20.31 -10.69
N LEU A 124 23.81 21.37 -9.88
CA LEU A 124 23.06 21.35 -8.63
C LEU A 124 22.01 22.47 -8.64
N GLU A 125 20.75 22.11 -8.53
CA GLU A 125 19.61 23.03 -8.59
C GLU A 125 18.62 22.77 -7.44
N PRO A 126 17.84 23.78 -7.01
CA PRO A 126 16.83 23.59 -5.97
C PRO A 126 15.69 22.71 -6.47
N CYS A 127 15.17 21.84 -5.61
CA CYS A 127 14.07 20.93 -5.92
C CYS A 127 12.82 21.65 -6.50
N PRO A 128 11.99 20.93 -7.29
CA PRO A 128 10.82 21.53 -7.95
C PRO A 128 9.81 22.10 -6.94
N HIS A 129 8.98 23.03 -7.41
CA HIS A 129 7.93 23.64 -6.57
C HIS A 129 7.05 22.59 -5.89
N GLY A 130 6.82 22.76 -4.58
CA GLY A 130 6.15 21.76 -3.75
C GLY A 130 7.11 20.80 -3.01
N SER A 131 8.43 20.99 -3.18
CA SER A 131 9.46 20.22 -2.50
C SER A 131 10.68 21.09 -2.15
N GLN A 132 11.45 20.65 -1.15
CA GLN A 132 12.65 21.32 -0.65
C GLN A 132 13.84 20.36 -0.69
N GLY A 133 15.03 20.91 -0.92
CA GLY A 133 16.26 20.14 -1.06
C GLY A 133 17.06 20.59 -2.28
N ARG A 134 18.01 19.75 -2.69
CA ARG A 134 18.81 19.96 -3.90
C ARG A 134 18.75 18.71 -4.75
N ALA A 135 18.44 18.91 -6.03
CA ALA A 135 18.55 17.89 -7.04
C ALA A 135 19.90 18.04 -7.74
N SER A 136 20.43 16.93 -8.23
CA SER A 136 21.67 16.93 -9.00
C SER A 136 21.52 16.22 -10.33
N ARG A 137 22.36 16.56 -11.30
CA ARG A 137 22.35 15.90 -12.60
C ARG A 137 23.74 15.89 -13.19
N LEU A 138 24.22 14.72 -13.60
CA LEU A 138 25.54 14.56 -14.17
C LEU A 138 25.50 14.76 -15.69
N CYS A 139 26.39 15.62 -16.19
CA CYS A 139 26.71 15.68 -17.62
C CYS A 139 27.82 14.65 -17.89
N ASP A 140 27.46 13.52 -18.49
CA ASP A 140 28.40 12.42 -18.68
C ASP A 140 29.46 12.76 -19.75
N SER A 141 30.72 12.48 -19.44
CA SER A 141 31.85 12.75 -20.34
C SER A 141 32.01 11.69 -21.43
N VAL A 142 31.48 10.48 -21.22
CA VAL A 142 31.60 9.37 -22.18
C VAL A 142 30.55 9.46 -23.26
N SER A 143 29.28 9.59 -22.88
CA SER A 143 28.16 9.75 -23.82
C SER A 143 28.03 11.17 -24.36
N GLY A 144 28.63 12.15 -23.68
CA GLY A 144 28.46 13.57 -24.01
C GLY A 144 27.02 14.07 -23.82
N THR A 145 26.23 13.38 -23.00
CA THR A 145 24.82 13.69 -22.79
C THR A 145 24.47 13.78 -21.31
N TRP A 146 23.34 14.42 -21.02
CA TRP A 146 22.79 14.44 -19.68
C TRP A 146 22.32 13.05 -19.25
N LEU A 147 22.74 12.62 -18.06
CA LEU A 147 22.11 11.48 -17.40
C LEU A 147 20.73 11.85 -16.83
N ALA A 148 20.00 10.85 -16.35
CA ALA A 148 18.75 11.08 -15.63
C ALA A 148 19.01 11.97 -14.40
N PRO A 149 18.13 12.95 -14.12
CA PRO A 149 18.27 13.79 -12.93
C PRO A 149 18.12 12.96 -11.66
N ASP A 150 19.02 13.19 -10.70
CA ASP A 150 18.91 12.66 -9.34
C ASP A 150 18.08 13.64 -8.49
N ILE A 151 16.83 13.26 -8.26
CA ILE A 151 15.86 13.96 -7.43
C ILE A 151 15.61 13.22 -6.10
N PHE A 152 16.49 12.28 -5.72
CA PHE A 152 16.32 11.48 -4.50
C PHE A 152 16.30 12.34 -3.24
N ASN A 153 17.15 13.37 -3.19
CA ASN A 153 17.30 14.27 -2.03
C ASN A 153 16.22 15.37 -1.92
N CYS A 154 15.21 15.34 -2.79
CA CYS A 154 14.05 16.22 -2.68
C CYS A 154 13.06 15.67 -1.66
N THR A 155 12.57 16.54 -0.78
CA THR A 155 11.55 16.21 0.22
C THR A 155 10.30 17.03 -0.09
N SER A 156 9.15 16.39 -0.22
CA SER A 156 7.88 17.09 -0.42
C SER A 156 7.56 17.99 0.78
N ASP A 157 6.92 19.13 0.54
CA ASP A 157 6.60 20.10 1.61
C ASP A 157 5.79 19.45 2.76
N ALA A 158 4.93 18.48 2.44
CA ALA A 158 4.14 17.73 3.43
C ALA A 158 4.98 16.87 4.40
N PHE A 159 6.21 16.51 4.02
CA PHE A 159 7.13 15.67 4.80
C PHE A 159 8.18 16.46 5.56
N MET A 160 8.26 17.79 5.39
CA MET A 160 9.31 18.60 6.01
C MET A 160 9.26 18.61 7.54
N ASP A 161 8.05 18.64 8.13
CA ASP A 161 7.88 18.55 9.58
C ASP A 161 8.29 17.17 10.12
N LEU A 162 7.97 16.10 9.38
CA LEU A 162 8.35 14.73 9.70
C LEU A 162 9.87 14.53 9.61
N ARG A 163 10.53 15.14 8.60
CA ARG A 163 11.98 15.15 8.47
C ARG A 163 12.67 15.80 9.67
N LYS A 164 12.12 16.93 10.14
CA LYS A 164 12.64 17.62 11.32
C LYS A 164 12.47 16.76 12.58
N LEU A 165 11.31 16.14 12.75
CA LEU A 165 11.04 15.22 13.86
C LEU A 165 12.01 14.03 13.83
N LEU A 166 12.21 13.41 12.67
CA LEU A 166 13.13 12.29 12.51
C LEU A 166 14.55 12.67 12.95
N GLY A 167 15.05 13.84 12.54
CA GLY A 167 16.35 14.34 13.00
C GLY A 167 16.45 14.52 14.51
N GLN A 168 15.37 14.91 15.20
CA GLN A 168 15.32 15.02 16.67
C GLN A 168 15.26 13.65 17.37
N LEU A 169 14.64 12.65 16.72
CA LEU A 169 14.62 11.27 17.21
C LEU A 169 16.00 10.63 17.06
N GLU A 170 16.73 10.91 15.98
CA GLU A 170 18.10 10.42 15.75
C GLU A 170 19.12 10.99 16.75
N THR A 171 18.99 12.27 17.12
CA THR A 171 19.85 12.89 18.14
C THR A 171 19.47 12.50 19.57
N ASN A 172 18.40 11.71 19.76
CA ASN A 172 17.80 11.38 21.04
C ASN A 172 17.36 12.62 21.85
N ASP A 173 17.09 13.75 21.19
CA ASP A 173 16.52 14.94 21.85
C ASP A 173 15.05 14.72 22.23
N VAL A 174 14.37 13.89 21.43
CA VAL A 174 12.99 13.46 21.64
C VAL A 174 12.96 11.93 21.62
N SER A 175 12.19 11.33 22.53
CA SER A 175 11.89 9.90 22.50
C SER A 175 10.48 9.66 21.96
N VAL A 176 10.28 8.50 21.33
CA VAL A 176 8.95 8.09 20.89
C VAL A 176 8.11 7.79 22.14
N THR A 177 7.09 8.61 22.34
CA THR A 177 6.04 8.40 23.35
C THR A 177 4.72 8.14 22.61
N THR A 178 3.70 7.63 23.28
CA THR A 178 2.37 7.41 22.67
C THR A 178 1.84 8.67 21.98
N PHE A 179 1.99 9.85 22.58
CA PHE A 179 1.56 11.12 21.97
C PHE A 179 2.31 11.43 20.67
N VAL A 180 3.63 11.25 20.68
CA VAL A 180 4.46 11.42 19.48
C VAL A 180 4.09 10.36 18.44
N ALA A 181 3.81 9.12 18.86
CA ALA A 181 3.44 8.04 17.96
C ALA A 181 2.13 8.32 17.22
N VAL A 182 1.06 8.70 17.93
CA VAL A 182 -0.23 9.09 17.33
C VAL A 182 -0.06 10.28 16.38
N GLY A 183 0.62 11.34 16.84
CA GLY A 183 0.82 12.54 16.03
C GLY A 183 1.64 12.29 14.76
N THR A 184 2.69 11.46 14.87
CA THR A 184 3.53 11.06 13.75
C THR A 184 2.75 10.20 12.76
N GLY A 185 2.09 9.14 13.23
CA GLY A 185 1.29 8.25 12.38
C GLY A 185 0.22 9.00 11.59
N SER A 186 -0.54 9.87 12.26
CA SER A 186 -1.57 10.70 11.60
C SER A 186 -0.98 11.66 10.57
N THR A 187 0.11 12.35 10.91
CA THR A 187 0.75 13.31 10.00
C THR A 187 1.36 12.62 8.78
N LEU A 188 1.93 11.44 8.98
CA LEU A 188 2.60 10.64 7.96
C LEU A 188 1.60 10.00 6.99
N SER A 189 0.50 9.45 7.50
CA SER A 189 -0.66 9.02 6.71
C SER A 189 -1.23 10.17 5.85
N ARG A 190 -1.44 11.34 6.46
CA ARG A 190 -1.95 12.53 5.78
C ARG A 190 -0.97 13.05 4.71
N ALA A 191 0.32 13.10 5.02
CA ALA A 191 1.35 13.54 4.07
C ALA A 191 1.38 12.62 2.84
N ALA A 192 1.40 11.31 3.07
CA ALA A 192 1.38 10.30 2.02
C ALA A 192 0.13 10.38 1.11
N ASN A 193 -1.04 10.71 1.68
CA ASN A 193 -2.28 10.84 0.91
C ASN A 193 -2.34 12.13 0.06
N ILE A 194 -1.75 13.23 0.53
CA ILE A 194 -1.77 14.52 -0.19
C ILE A 194 -0.75 14.53 -1.34
N THR A 195 0.38 13.85 -1.17
CA THR A 195 1.45 13.78 -2.18
C THR A 195 1.08 12.83 -3.32
N ARG A 196 1.04 13.35 -4.55
CA ARG A 196 0.70 12.54 -5.75
C ARG A 196 1.79 11.55 -6.16
N GLY A 197 3.03 11.75 -5.71
CA GLY A 197 4.17 10.88 -5.93
C GLY A 197 5.25 11.19 -4.90
N LEU A 198 5.90 10.15 -4.39
CA LEU A 198 6.89 10.26 -3.33
C LEU A 198 8.30 10.36 -3.92
N TYR A 199 9.10 11.29 -3.40
CA TYR A 199 10.53 11.34 -3.68
C TYR A 199 11.31 10.33 -2.82
N GLY A 200 12.59 10.13 -3.14
CA GLY A 200 13.48 9.23 -2.39
C GLY A 200 13.53 9.54 -0.89
N ALA A 201 13.72 10.81 -0.55
CA ALA A 201 13.74 11.24 0.84
C ALA A 201 12.38 11.05 1.54
N ASP A 202 11.25 11.23 0.85
CA ASP A 202 9.92 11.01 1.44
C ASP A 202 9.73 9.55 1.85
N ILE A 203 10.19 8.62 1.01
CA ILE A 203 10.14 7.18 1.29
C ILE A 203 11.05 6.83 2.47
N LEU A 204 12.28 7.34 2.49
CA LEU A 204 13.23 7.10 3.57
C LEU A 204 12.73 7.65 4.92
N ILE A 205 12.15 8.86 4.93
CA ILE A 205 11.52 9.43 6.13
C ILE A 205 10.36 8.54 6.60
N THR A 206 9.52 8.08 5.66
CA THR A 206 8.35 7.25 5.96
C THR A 206 8.76 5.93 6.57
N GLU A 207 9.71 5.24 5.95
CA GLU A 207 10.22 3.93 6.35
C GLU A 207 10.84 3.99 7.75
N GLN A 208 11.77 4.93 7.99
CA GLN A 208 12.47 5.03 9.27
C GLN A 208 11.58 5.46 10.44
N LEU A 209 10.55 6.27 10.16
CA LEU A 209 9.56 6.63 11.16
C LEU A 209 8.64 5.44 11.45
N LEU A 210 8.17 4.71 10.42
CA LEU A 210 7.35 3.51 10.62
C LEU A 210 8.07 2.45 11.45
N GLU A 211 9.35 2.21 11.17
CA GLU A 211 10.16 1.27 11.95
C GLU A 211 10.23 1.69 13.43
N ARG A 212 10.58 2.95 13.72
CA ARG A 212 10.61 3.49 15.10
C ARG A 212 9.25 3.44 15.81
N LEU A 213 8.16 3.67 15.08
CA LEU A 213 6.80 3.59 15.62
C LEU A 213 6.41 2.16 15.96
N ILE A 214 6.77 1.20 15.09
CA ILE A 214 6.56 -0.23 15.33
C ILE A 214 7.42 -0.71 16.50
N ASP A 215 8.70 -0.36 16.52
CA ASP A 215 9.61 -0.68 17.61
C ASP A 215 9.10 -0.16 18.96
N HIS A 216 8.58 1.08 18.98
CA HIS A 216 7.92 1.62 20.17
C HIS A 216 6.76 0.72 20.64
N GLU A 217 5.88 0.28 19.74
CA GLU A 217 4.79 -0.63 20.07
C GLU A 217 5.28 -1.97 20.62
N THR A 218 6.41 -2.51 20.13
CA THR A 218 6.98 -3.76 20.66
C THR A 218 7.43 -3.66 22.12
N THR A 219 7.76 -2.44 22.58
CA THR A 219 8.14 -2.19 23.98
C THR A 219 6.95 -2.01 24.92
N GLN A 220 5.76 -1.76 24.37
CA GLN A 220 4.55 -1.56 25.15
C GLN A 220 3.80 -2.88 25.40
N THR A 221 2.96 -2.91 26.43
CA THR A 221 2.14 -4.08 26.78
C THR A 221 0.74 -3.66 27.23
N GLY A 222 -0.26 -4.49 26.92
CA GLY A 222 -1.66 -4.28 27.31
C GLY A 222 -2.21 -2.92 26.86
N LEU A 223 -2.93 -2.23 27.75
CA LEU A 223 -3.60 -0.94 27.49
C LEU A 223 -2.64 0.25 27.28
N ASN A 224 -1.33 0.05 27.40
CA ASN A 224 -0.35 1.09 27.05
C ASN A 224 -0.05 1.12 25.56
N LEU A 225 -0.45 0.10 24.79
CA LEU A 225 -0.28 0.08 23.33
C LEU A 225 -0.99 1.27 22.69
N THR A 226 -0.34 1.90 21.70
CA THR A 226 -0.84 3.15 21.13
C THR A 226 -2.18 2.95 20.41
N HIS A 227 -2.39 1.79 19.78
CA HIS A 227 -3.68 1.48 19.13
C HIS A 227 -4.85 1.35 20.11
N SER A 228 -4.57 1.01 21.37
CA SER A 228 -5.60 0.95 22.41
C SER A 228 -5.99 2.34 22.93
N GLN A 229 -5.12 3.33 22.73
CA GLN A 229 -5.33 4.72 23.14
C GLN A 229 -5.90 5.58 22.00
N ASP A 230 -5.59 5.25 20.74
CA ASP A 230 -6.07 5.94 19.55
C ASP A 230 -6.65 4.95 18.53
N LYS A 231 -7.92 5.19 18.15
CA LYS A 231 -8.68 4.33 17.24
C LYS A 231 -8.10 4.27 15.83
N ASP A 232 -7.52 5.37 15.36
CA ASP A 232 -7.10 5.52 13.96
C ASP A 232 -5.62 5.14 13.76
N TYR A 233 -4.89 4.85 14.84
CA TYR A 233 -3.46 4.58 14.81
C TYR A 233 -3.07 3.46 13.84
N VAL A 234 -3.72 2.30 13.92
CA VAL A 234 -3.45 1.18 13.00
C VAL A 234 -3.74 1.57 11.57
N ALA A 235 -4.86 2.27 11.33
CA ALA A 235 -5.24 2.73 10.00
C ALA A 235 -4.19 3.68 9.41
N ASN A 236 -3.68 4.59 10.22
CA ASN A 236 -2.65 5.54 9.82
C ASN A 236 -1.33 4.85 9.46
N LEU A 237 -0.88 3.86 10.25
CA LEU A 237 0.33 3.08 9.93
C LEU A 237 0.16 2.30 8.62
N VAL A 238 -1.01 1.68 8.41
CA VAL A 238 -1.30 0.90 7.20
C VAL A 238 -1.38 1.79 5.96
N HIS A 239 -2.03 2.95 6.04
CA HIS A 239 -2.09 3.91 4.92
C HIS A 239 -0.70 4.45 4.55
N ALA A 240 0.11 4.77 5.55
CA ALA A 240 1.50 5.16 5.39
C ALA A 240 2.35 4.08 4.70
N ALA A 241 2.34 2.86 5.23
CA ALA A 241 3.08 1.74 4.65
C ALA A 241 2.58 1.42 3.23
N SER A 242 1.28 1.49 2.99
CA SER A 242 0.69 1.27 1.66
C SER A 242 1.19 2.27 0.61
N ALA A 243 1.55 3.50 0.98
CA ALA A 243 2.01 4.51 0.04
C ALA A 243 3.42 4.18 -0.49
N ILE A 244 4.31 3.72 0.39
CA ILE A 244 5.70 3.35 0.02
C ILE A 244 5.82 1.96 -0.60
N LEU A 245 4.83 1.08 -0.41
CA LEU A 245 4.74 -0.26 -1.02
C LEU A 245 4.05 -0.26 -2.40
N SER A 246 3.88 0.92 -3.02
CA SER A 246 3.36 1.06 -4.37
C SER A 246 4.37 0.62 -5.44
N PRO A 247 3.95 0.17 -6.63
CA PRO A 247 4.87 -0.29 -7.68
C PRO A 247 5.76 0.85 -8.23
N ASP A 248 5.28 2.09 -8.16
CA ASP A 248 5.99 3.29 -8.63
C ASP A 248 7.29 3.54 -7.85
N THR A 249 7.37 3.07 -6.60
CA THR A 249 8.55 3.25 -5.74
C THR A 249 9.61 2.17 -5.91
N SER A 250 9.35 1.13 -6.72
CA SER A 250 10.26 -0.01 -6.93
C SER A 250 11.70 0.40 -7.27
N ARG A 251 11.86 1.40 -8.16
CA ARG A 251 13.18 1.94 -8.56
C ARG A 251 13.89 2.73 -7.47
N ILE A 252 13.14 3.23 -6.50
CA ILE A 252 13.67 4.05 -5.40
C ILE A 252 14.20 3.13 -4.29
N TRP A 253 13.53 2.00 -4.04
CA TRP A 253 13.94 1.02 -3.04
C TRP A 253 15.34 0.43 -3.28
N SER A 254 15.77 0.28 -4.53
CA SER A 254 17.16 -0.15 -4.82
C SER A 254 18.18 0.86 -4.32
N ARG A 255 17.86 2.16 -4.41
CA ARG A 255 18.73 3.23 -3.92
C ARG A 255 18.69 3.36 -2.40
N VAL A 256 17.52 3.14 -1.79
CA VAL A 256 17.38 3.07 -0.33
C VAL A 256 18.27 1.95 0.22
N HIS A 257 18.24 0.77 -0.39
CA HIS A 257 19.10 -0.35 0.01
C HIS A 257 20.59 -0.04 -0.06
N GLU A 258 21.05 0.69 -1.09
CA GLU A 258 22.45 1.13 -1.17
C GLU A 258 22.86 2.10 -0.05
N LEU A 259 21.91 2.86 0.50
CA LEU A 259 22.16 3.88 1.52
C LEU A 259 22.01 3.37 2.95
N THR A 260 20.95 2.60 3.24
CA THR A 260 20.61 2.14 4.59
C THR A 260 20.84 0.65 4.81
N SER A 261 21.11 -0.12 3.74
CA SER A 261 21.10 -1.60 3.75
C SER A 261 19.74 -2.23 4.02
N GLU A 262 18.67 -1.43 4.17
CA GLU A 262 17.30 -1.92 4.35
C GLU A 262 16.59 -2.12 3.01
N THR A 263 15.54 -2.92 3.05
CA THR A 263 14.71 -3.27 1.90
C THR A 263 13.24 -3.18 2.27
N ALA A 264 12.36 -3.16 1.28
CA ALA A 264 10.93 -3.29 1.52
C ALA A 264 10.57 -4.58 2.29
N GLY A 265 11.43 -5.62 2.22
CA GLY A 265 11.26 -6.86 2.98
C GLY A 265 11.47 -6.67 4.48
N ASP A 266 12.28 -5.71 4.90
CA ASP A 266 12.51 -5.39 6.31
C ASP A 266 11.28 -4.69 6.89
N LEU A 267 10.68 -3.75 6.15
CA LEU A 267 9.38 -3.18 6.52
C LEU A 267 8.28 -4.25 6.64
N MET A 268 8.27 -5.25 5.75
CA MET A 268 7.34 -6.39 5.86
C MET A 268 7.57 -7.18 7.15
N ALA A 269 8.84 -7.37 7.53
CA ALA A 269 9.20 -8.02 8.80
C ALA A 269 8.77 -7.18 10.01
N SER A 270 8.96 -5.86 9.97
CA SER A 270 8.48 -4.95 11.03
C SER A 270 6.97 -4.99 11.17
N ILE A 271 6.22 -4.98 10.06
CA ILE A 271 4.75 -5.17 10.08
C ILE A 271 4.40 -6.53 10.68
N GLN A 272 5.12 -7.61 10.34
CA GLN A 272 4.92 -8.93 10.95
C GLN A 272 5.15 -8.89 12.47
N THR A 273 6.19 -8.22 12.95
CA THR A 273 6.44 -8.04 14.39
C THR A 273 5.29 -7.29 15.05
N TYR A 274 4.77 -6.24 14.41
CA TYR A 274 3.58 -5.54 14.91
C TYR A 274 2.34 -6.44 14.95
N MET A 275 2.14 -7.31 13.95
CA MET A 275 1.07 -8.30 13.94
C MET A 275 1.18 -9.32 15.09
N ASP A 276 2.39 -9.74 15.45
CA ASP A 276 2.64 -10.59 16.63
C ASP A 276 2.26 -9.85 17.93
N VAL A 277 2.55 -8.54 18.04
CA VAL A 277 2.12 -7.72 19.18
C VAL A 277 0.59 -7.60 19.25
N LEU A 278 -0.08 -7.29 18.12
CA LEU A 278 -1.54 -7.18 18.07
C LEU A 278 -2.22 -8.50 18.45
N SER A 279 -1.75 -9.63 17.92
CA SER A 279 -2.36 -10.94 18.17
C SER A 279 -2.12 -11.45 19.60
N SER A 280 -0.96 -11.14 20.21
CA SER A 280 -0.66 -11.53 21.59
C SER A 280 -1.36 -10.65 22.63
N SER A 281 -1.55 -9.36 22.32
CA SER A 281 -2.17 -8.38 23.22
C SER A 281 -3.68 -8.21 23.05
N GLN A 282 -4.29 -8.84 22.04
CA GLN A 282 -5.73 -8.69 21.73
C GLN A 282 -6.63 -8.91 22.95
N HIS A 283 -6.33 -9.94 23.76
CA HIS A 283 -7.14 -10.26 24.94
C HIS A 283 -6.97 -9.22 26.07
N ASP A 284 -5.76 -8.70 26.26
CA ASP A 284 -5.47 -7.72 27.30
C ASP A 284 -6.00 -6.33 26.94
N THR A 285 -6.10 -6.03 25.65
CA THR A 285 -6.60 -4.76 25.11
C THR A 285 -8.09 -4.77 24.79
N TYR A 286 -8.75 -5.95 24.80
CA TYR A 286 -10.13 -6.13 24.36
C TYR A 286 -10.39 -5.56 22.95
N THR A 287 -9.39 -5.63 22.07
CA THR A 287 -9.50 -5.08 20.71
C THR A 287 -10.46 -5.95 19.90
N ASP A 288 -11.54 -5.34 19.38
CA ASP A 288 -12.47 -6.04 18.49
C ASP A 288 -11.79 -6.42 17.17
N PRO A 289 -12.17 -7.54 16.53
CA PRO A 289 -11.73 -7.89 15.19
C PRO A 289 -11.95 -6.75 14.19
N PHE A 290 -10.96 -6.49 13.33
CA PHE A 290 -11.02 -5.42 12.35
C PHE A 290 -10.26 -5.78 11.07
N GLU A 291 -10.60 -5.08 9.98
CA GLU A 291 -9.84 -5.09 8.73
C GLU A 291 -9.63 -3.64 8.27
N THR A 292 -8.37 -3.23 8.16
CA THR A 292 -7.96 -1.93 7.63
C THR A 292 -7.52 -2.11 6.19
N VAL A 293 -8.12 -1.35 5.27
CA VAL A 293 -7.86 -1.46 3.84
C VAL A 293 -7.21 -0.18 3.31
N ALA A 294 -5.99 -0.32 2.77
CA ALA A 294 -5.30 0.70 1.98
C ALA A 294 -5.03 0.17 0.55
N PRO A 295 -4.66 1.04 -0.42
CA PRO A 295 -4.56 0.64 -1.83
C PRO A 295 -3.64 -0.55 -2.13
N ASN A 296 -2.54 -0.69 -1.39
CA ASN A 296 -1.50 -1.70 -1.62
C ASN A 296 -1.26 -2.63 -0.41
N LEU A 297 -1.93 -2.37 0.73
CA LEU A 297 -1.80 -3.13 1.97
C LEU A 297 -3.16 -3.25 2.66
N VAL A 298 -3.53 -4.46 3.04
CA VAL A 298 -4.63 -4.74 3.98
C VAL A 298 -4.03 -5.37 5.22
N LEU A 299 -4.46 -4.93 6.39
CA LEU A 299 -4.08 -5.51 7.68
C LEU A 299 -5.36 -5.83 8.46
N GLY A 300 -5.49 -7.06 8.92
CA GLY A 300 -6.64 -7.49 9.71
C GLY A 300 -6.25 -8.30 10.93
N LEU A 301 -7.08 -8.19 11.96
CA LEU A 301 -6.99 -8.94 13.21
C LEU A 301 -8.33 -9.63 13.44
N ASP A 302 -8.28 -10.91 13.79
CA ASP A 302 -9.49 -11.72 13.86
C ASP A 302 -9.43 -12.77 14.96
N THR A 303 -10.56 -13.02 15.63
CA THR A 303 -10.66 -13.92 16.80
C THR A 303 -11.50 -15.14 16.50
N VAL A 304 -10.98 -16.34 16.75
CA VAL A 304 -11.64 -17.62 16.46
C VAL A 304 -11.95 -18.33 17.78
N THR A 305 -13.23 -18.58 18.03
CA THR A 305 -13.72 -19.31 19.22
C THR A 305 -14.45 -20.58 18.81
N SER A 306 -14.47 -21.58 19.71
CA SER A 306 -15.29 -22.80 19.51
C SER A 306 -16.78 -22.45 19.34
N GLU A 307 -17.28 -21.47 20.09
CA GLU A 307 -18.66 -20.97 19.99
C GLU A 307 -18.99 -20.41 18.60
N SER A 308 -18.07 -19.65 18.00
CA SER A 308 -18.26 -19.09 16.66
C SER A 308 -18.26 -20.15 15.56
N LEU A 309 -17.61 -21.30 15.79
CA LEU A 309 -17.46 -22.37 14.81
C LEU A 309 -18.53 -23.47 14.93
N PHE A 310 -18.96 -23.79 16.15
CA PHE A 310 -19.84 -24.94 16.41
C PHE A 310 -21.17 -24.57 17.07
N GLY A 311 -21.35 -23.31 17.50
CA GLY A 311 -22.54 -22.84 18.18
C GLY A 311 -22.49 -23.02 19.69
N TYR A 312 -23.49 -22.49 20.38
CA TYR A 312 -23.59 -22.53 21.84
C TYR A 312 -25.06 -22.59 22.27
N GLU A 313 -25.28 -22.88 23.54
CA GLU A 313 -26.62 -22.91 24.13
C GLU A 313 -26.92 -21.58 24.83
N SER A 314 -28.00 -20.89 24.46
CA SER A 314 -28.33 -19.59 25.06
C SER A 314 -28.76 -19.75 26.51
N ASP A 315 -28.16 -19.01 27.45
CA ASP A 315 -28.68 -18.91 28.83
C ASP A 315 -30.03 -18.18 28.80
N GLY A 316 -31.09 -18.87 29.22
CA GLY A 316 -32.46 -18.55 28.87
C GLY A 316 -32.96 -17.17 29.31
N LEU A 317 -33.59 -16.45 28.39
CA LEU A 317 -34.59 -15.44 28.68
C LEU A 317 -35.93 -16.14 28.96
N SER A 318 -36.04 -16.85 30.09
CA SER A 318 -37.31 -17.44 30.54
C SER A 318 -37.35 -17.51 32.06
N ARG A 319 -37.38 -16.33 32.69
CA ARG A 319 -37.54 -16.19 34.14
C ARG A 319 -38.76 -15.34 34.50
N ASP A 320 -39.78 -15.31 33.64
CA ASP A 320 -41.04 -14.57 33.84
C ASP A 320 -42.28 -15.36 33.37
N LEU A 321 -42.38 -16.65 33.72
CA LEU A 321 -43.67 -17.35 33.65
C LEU A 321 -44.07 -17.83 35.04
N ALA A 322 -45.25 -17.35 35.45
CA ALA A 322 -45.88 -17.45 36.76
C ALA A 322 -45.87 -18.87 37.36
N PRO A 323 -45.88 -18.99 38.70
CA PRO A 323 -45.92 -20.29 39.38
C PRO A 323 -47.24 -21.01 39.05
N GLY A 324 -47.20 -22.01 38.17
CA GLY A 324 -48.37 -22.84 37.86
C GLY A 324 -48.35 -23.62 36.53
N THR A 325 -47.43 -23.33 35.60
CA THR A 325 -47.34 -24.06 34.33
C THR A 325 -46.14 -24.99 34.30
N SER A 326 -46.37 -26.30 34.17
CA SER A 326 -45.35 -27.28 33.77
C SER A 326 -44.93 -27.01 32.31
N GLY A 327 -44.11 -25.98 32.10
CA GLY A 327 -43.52 -25.67 30.82
C GLY A 327 -42.27 -26.53 30.60
N LEU A 328 -42.19 -27.24 29.49
CA LEU A 328 -40.93 -27.82 29.01
C LEU A 328 -39.86 -26.73 28.99
N GLU A 329 -38.73 -26.98 29.65
CA GLU A 329 -37.50 -26.23 29.42
C GLU A 329 -37.12 -26.42 27.95
N THR A 330 -37.37 -25.41 27.12
CA THR A 330 -36.88 -25.43 25.74
C THR A 330 -35.42 -24.97 25.76
N GLU A 331 -34.50 -25.93 25.89
CA GLU A 331 -33.10 -25.71 25.58
C GLU A 331 -33.02 -25.17 24.13
N ARG A 332 -32.49 -23.95 23.98
CA ARG A 332 -32.32 -23.31 22.67
C ARG A 332 -30.83 -23.33 22.30
N VAL A 333 -30.48 -24.19 21.36
CA VAL A 333 -29.14 -24.26 20.76
C VAL A 333 -29.08 -23.33 19.57
N VAL A 334 -28.08 -22.45 19.54
CA VAL A 334 -27.80 -21.55 18.41
C VAL A 334 -26.68 -22.17 17.59
N ILE A 335 -27.00 -22.61 16.37
CA ILE A 335 -26.03 -23.17 15.43
C ILE A 335 -25.71 -22.12 14.36
N PRO A 336 -24.46 -21.65 14.26
CA PRO A 336 -24.06 -20.69 13.24
C PRO A 336 -23.96 -21.35 11.86
N ASP A 337 -24.26 -20.58 10.80
CA ASP A 337 -23.93 -21.00 9.44
C ASP A 337 -22.41 -20.82 9.22
N THR A 338 -21.68 -21.93 9.32
CA THR A 338 -20.22 -21.95 9.15
C THR A 338 -19.78 -22.50 7.80
N SER A 339 -20.70 -22.68 6.86
CA SER A 339 -20.41 -23.23 5.53
C SER A 339 -19.33 -22.45 4.75
N GLN A 340 -19.22 -21.15 4.99
CA GLN A 340 -18.21 -20.27 4.35
C GLN A 340 -16.88 -20.20 5.12
N ILE A 341 -16.87 -20.58 6.40
CA ILE A 341 -15.75 -20.33 7.32
C ILE A 341 -15.05 -21.63 7.73
N LEU A 342 -15.77 -22.75 7.79
CA LEU A 342 -15.24 -24.05 8.19
C LEU A 342 -15.25 -25.01 7.00
N GLN A 343 -14.06 -25.39 6.53
CA GLN A 343 -13.89 -26.35 5.44
C GLN A 343 -13.53 -27.74 5.96
N PRO A 344 -13.97 -28.81 5.25
CA PRO A 344 -13.64 -30.17 5.61
C PRO A 344 -12.13 -30.41 5.56
N PRO A 345 -11.65 -31.40 6.32
CA PRO A 345 -10.22 -31.61 6.47
C PRO A 345 -9.63 -32.27 5.22
N ILE A 346 -8.32 -32.08 4.99
CA ILE A 346 -7.66 -32.58 3.78
C ILE A 346 -7.53 -34.11 3.85
N GLN A 347 -7.98 -34.82 2.80
CA GLN A 347 -7.68 -36.24 2.61
C GLN A 347 -6.26 -36.40 2.06
N PHE A 348 -5.25 -36.36 2.92
CA PHE A 348 -3.92 -36.82 2.54
C PHE A 348 -3.87 -38.35 2.62
N ALA A 349 -3.40 -39.01 1.55
CA ALA A 349 -3.00 -40.41 1.63
C ALA A 349 -1.86 -40.52 2.65
N PRO A 350 -2.02 -41.27 3.76
CA PRO A 350 -1.02 -41.28 4.82
C PRO A 350 0.24 -42.00 4.33
N LEU A 351 1.37 -41.31 4.30
CA LEU A 351 2.68 -41.94 4.10
C LEU A 351 3.14 -42.72 5.35
N THR A 352 2.54 -42.49 6.52
CA THR A 352 2.83 -43.21 7.77
C THR A 352 1.59 -43.34 8.68
N SER A 353 1.45 -44.45 9.40
CA SER A 353 0.21 -44.86 10.10
C SER A 353 -0.04 -44.21 11.48
N LYS A 354 0.61 -43.08 11.81
CA LYS A 354 0.63 -42.52 13.18
C LYS A 354 0.34 -41.01 13.27
N LYS A 355 -0.41 -40.42 12.33
CA LYS A 355 -0.86 -39.01 12.47
C LYS A 355 -2.32 -38.91 12.95
N PRO A 356 -2.66 -37.87 13.73
CA PRO A 356 -4.01 -37.63 14.23
C PRO A 356 -5.02 -37.48 13.09
N ALA A 357 -6.31 -37.67 13.42
CA ALA A 357 -7.41 -37.56 12.48
C ALA A 357 -7.39 -36.19 11.74
N PRO A 358 -7.85 -36.14 10.48
CA PRO A 358 -7.80 -34.92 9.69
C PRO A 358 -8.74 -33.87 10.32
N SER A 359 -8.23 -32.69 10.68
CA SER A 359 -8.98 -31.63 11.37
C SER A 359 -9.51 -30.54 10.43
N PRO A 360 -10.74 -30.05 10.67
CA PRO A 360 -11.37 -29.07 9.79
C PRO A 360 -10.57 -27.75 9.82
N MET A 361 -10.68 -26.99 8.75
CA MET A 361 -9.88 -25.78 8.56
C MET A 361 -10.76 -24.53 8.60
N VAL A 362 -10.28 -23.49 9.29
CA VAL A 362 -10.92 -22.18 9.34
C VAL A 362 -10.38 -21.32 8.21
N VAL A 363 -11.27 -20.69 7.45
CA VAL A 363 -10.98 -19.72 6.40
C VAL A 363 -10.77 -18.34 7.02
N ILE A 364 -9.66 -17.70 6.70
CA ILE A 364 -9.28 -16.35 7.13
C ILE A 364 -9.02 -15.49 5.87
N PRO A 365 -9.55 -14.26 5.81
CA PRO A 365 -10.44 -13.63 6.79
C PRO A 365 -11.83 -14.26 6.89
N LYS A 366 -12.42 -14.22 8.09
CA LYS A 366 -13.85 -14.54 8.28
C LYS A 366 -14.64 -13.25 8.55
N TYR A 367 -15.63 -12.99 7.69
CA TYR A 367 -16.49 -11.80 7.79
C TYR A 367 -17.74 -12.03 8.66
N ASN A 368 -17.63 -12.89 9.68
CA ASN A 368 -18.67 -13.05 10.71
C ASN A 368 -18.47 -12.13 11.91
N ASN A 369 -17.23 -11.65 12.12
CA ASN A 369 -16.87 -10.74 13.21
C ASN A 369 -16.92 -9.26 12.79
N TYR A 370 -16.76 -8.96 11.50
CA TYR A 370 -16.78 -7.61 10.92
C TYR A 370 -17.24 -7.64 9.47
N LEU A 371 -17.66 -6.49 8.94
CA LEU A 371 -18.15 -6.36 7.56
C LEU A 371 -16.99 -6.31 6.57
N GLN A 372 -17.12 -7.03 5.45
CA GLN A 372 -16.18 -6.95 4.34
C GLN A 372 -16.17 -5.55 3.74
N ASN A 373 -14.98 -4.96 3.60
CA ASN A 373 -14.83 -3.67 2.96
C ASN A 373 -14.94 -3.81 1.42
N PRO A 374 -15.84 -3.09 0.73
CA PRO A 374 -15.98 -3.18 -0.73
C PRO A 374 -14.74 -2.71 -1.49
N ASN A 375 -13.86 -1.93 -0.85
CA ASN A 375 -12.61 -1.45 -1.45
C ASN A 375 -11.47 -2.47 -1.35
N LYS A 376 -11.70 -3.64 -0.73
CA LYS A 376 -10.69 -4.70 -0.68
C LYS A 376 -10.35 -5.15 -2.10
N PHE A 377 -9.06 -5.18 -2.41
CA PHE A 377 -8.60 -5.45 -3.78
C PHE A 377 -8.70 -6.93 -4.19
N ASP A 378 -8.69 -7.86 -3.24
CA ASP A 378 -8.77 -9.30 -3.51
C ASP A 378 -9.79 -9.99 -2.58
N PRO A 379 -10.96 -10.39 -3.09
CA PRO A 379 -11.97 -11.11 -2.31
C PRO A 379 -11.81 -12.64 -2.36
N TYR A 380 -10.90 -13.17 -3.20
CA TYR A 380 -10.83 -14.61 -3.49
C TYR A 380 -9.69 -15.31 -2.75
N SER A 381 -8.63 -14.57 -2.45
CA SER A 381 -7.50 -15.04 -1.66
C SER A 381 -7.89 -15.30 -0.21
N HIS A 382 -7.52 -16.47 0.30
CA HIS A 382 -7.76 -16.83 1.69
C HIS A 382 -6.71 -17.80 2.23
N VAL A 383 -6.58 -17.80 3.55
CA VAL A 383 -5.75 -18.73 4.30
C VAL A 383 -6.65 -19.72 5.02
N LEU A 384 -6.35 -21.02 4.92
CA LEU A 384 -7.03 -22.07 5.64
C LEU A 384 -6.12 -22.64 6.72
N ILE A 385 -6.55 -22.55 7.97
CA ILE A 385 -5.78 -22.95 9.15
C ILE A 385 -6.52 -24.10 9.86
N PRO A 386 -5.91 -25.27 10.05
CA PRO A 386 -6.49 -26.34 10.86
C PRO A 386 -6.82 -25.87 12.29
N ILE A 387 -8.02 -26.19 12.79
CA ILE A 387 -8.46 -25.77 14.12
C ILE A 387 -7.56 -26.27 15.26
N ASP A 388 -6.89 -27.41 15.05
CA ASP A 388 -5.96 -27.98 16.04
C ASP A 388 -4.71 -27.10 16.21
N LEU A 389 -4.25 -26.43 15.14
CA LEU A 389 -3.14 -25.46 15.22
C LEU A 389 -3.55 -24.22 16.02
N LEU A 390 -4.82 -23.85 15.95
CA LEU A 390 -5.39 -22.76 16.73
C LEU A 390 -5.70 -23.17 18.18
N GLY A 391 -5.41 -24.43 18.58
CA GLY A 391 -5.70 -24.93 19.92
C GLY A 391 -7.21 -25.15 20.17
N ILE A 392 -8.04 -25.14 19.13
CA ILE A 392 -9.48 -25.31 19.26
C ILE A 392 -9.81 -26.80 19.14
N LYS A 393 -10.45 -27.35 20.17
CA LYS A 393 -10.88 -28.76 20.18
C LYS A 393 -12.18 -28.92 19.41
N SER A 394 -12.25 -29.95 18.56
CA SER A 394 -13.50 -30.34 17.91
C SER A 394 -14.47 -30.97 18.93
N PRO A 395 -15.79 -30.72 18.80
CA PRO A 395 -16.79 -31.35 19.65
C PRO A 395 -16.85 -32.87 19.38
N GLN A 396 -17.07 -33.66 20.43
CA GLN A 396 -17.25 -35.10 20.28
C GLN A 396 -18.64 -35.43 19.70
N LYS A 397 -18.75 -36.59 19.04
CA LYS A 397 -20.01 -37.03 18.45
C LYS A 397 -21.07 -37.24 19.54
N GLY A 398 -22.14 -36.44 19.50
CA GLY A 398 -23.23 -36.45 20.50
C GLY A 398 -23.12 -35.36 21.56
N GLU A 399 -22.08 -34.52 21.51
CA GLU A 399 -21.95 -33.34 22.35
C GLU A 399 -22.85 -32.22 21.80
N THR A 400 -23.77 -31.73 22.63
CA THR A 400 -24.81 -30.76 22.24
C THR A 400 -24.51 -29.33 22.69
N SER A 401 -23.54 -29.13 23.59
CA SER A 401 -23.19 -27.82 24.13
C SER A 401 -21.70 -27.73 24.43
N VAL A 402 -21.05 -26.67 23.94
CA VAL A 402 -19.66 -26.31 24.28
C VAL A 402 -19.54 -25.55 25.61
N LYS A 403 -20.66 -25.32 26.33
CA LYS A 403 -20.68 -24.63 27.64
C LYS A 403 -19.82 -25.30 28.72
N TRP A 404 -19.52 -26.60 28.62
CA TRP A 404 -18.65 -27.27 29.60
C TRP A 404 -17.15 -26.90 29.47
N MET A 405 -16.78 -26.05 28.50
CA MET A 405 -15.55 -25.22 28.59
C MET A 405 -15.75 -24.06 29.60
N GLY A 406 -16.30 -24.37 30.78
CA GLY A 406 -16.68 -23.45 31.86
C GLY A 406 -15.52 -22.76 32.59
N ARG A 407 -14.42 -22.44 31.90
CA ARG A 407 -13.35 -21.55 32.35
C ARG A 407 -12.79 -20.83 31.15
N ALA A 408 -12.58 -19.51 31.28
CA ALA A 408 -12.15 -18.57 30.24
C ALA A 408 -11.14 -19.15 29.23
N SER A 409 -11.63 -19.88 28.21
CA SER A 409 -10.80 -20.33 27.10
C SER A 409 -10.56 -19.10 26.24
N ARG A 410 -9.32 -18.63 26.21
CA ARG A 410 -8.95 -17.48 25.38
C ARG A 410 -9.19 -17.85 23.92
N ALA A 411 -9.86 -16.98 23.17
CA ALA A 411 -10.01 -17.14 21.73
C ALA A 411 -8.64 -17.30 21.06
N ALA A 412 -8.55 -18.07 19.98
CA ALA A 412 -7.38 -18.02 19.12
C ALA A 412 -7.41 -16.70 18.35
N VAL A 413 -6.28 -16.02 18.21
CA VAL A 413 -6.21 -14.73 17.50
C VAL A 413 -5.35 -14.91 16.26
N VAL A 414 -5.85 -14.46 15.12
CA VAL A 414 -5.18 -14.54 13.83
C VAL A 414 -5.04 -13.12 13.29
N SER A 415 -3.81 -12.71 13.00
CA SER A 415 -3.51 -11.47 12.30
C SER A 415 -3.01 -11.80 10.90
N TYR A 416 -3.48 -11.08 9.89
CA TYR A 416 -3.06 -11.26 8.50
C TYR A 416 -2.78 -9.92 7.85
N ALA A 417 -1.77 -9.88 6.99
CA ALA A 417 -1.49 -8.77 6.12
C ALA A 417 -1.46 -9.25 4.67
N GLU A 418 -2.15 -8.53 3.79
CA GLU A 418 -2.23 -8.83 2.36
C GLU A 418 -1.64 -7.67 1.57
N TYR A 419 -0.59 -7.95 0.78
CA TYR A 419 0.14 -6.97 0.00
C TYR A 419 -0.16 -7.16 -1.49
N ARG A 420 -0.77 -6.15 -2.10
CA ARG A 420 -1.24 -6.23 -3.49
C ARG A 420 -0.12 -6.25 -4.52
N THR A 421 0.79 -5.27 -4.40
CA THR A 421 1.80 -4.94 -5.42
C THR A 421 3.23 -5.19 -4.96
N MET A 422 3.40 -5.68 -3.73
CA MET A 422 4.73 -5.83 -3.12
C MET A 422 5.63 -6.85 -3.85
N GLY A 423 5.04 -7.76 -4.63
CA GLY A 423 5.78 -8.65 -5.53
C GLY A 423 6.55 -7.94 -6.65
N GLU A 424 6.21 -6.69 -6.97
CA GLU A 424 6.93 -5.84 -7.93
C GLU A 424 8.02 -4.99 -7.27
N VAL A 425 7.94 -4.82 -5.95
CA VAL A 425 8.86 -4.01 -5.14
C VAL A 425 10.00 -4.88 -4.58
N LEU A 426 9.71 -6.11 -4.16
CA LEU A 426 10.71 -7.03 -3.63
C LEU A 426 11.65 -7.53 -4.74
N PRO A 427 12.94 -7.75 -4.43
CA PRO A 427 13.87 -8.27 -5.41
C PRO A 427 13.55 -9.72 -5.75
N LEU A 428 13.71 -10.08 -7.03
CA LEU A 428 13.41 -11.41 -7.57
C LEU A 428 14.58 -12.40 -7.35
N ILE A 429 15.16 -12.39 -6.15
CA ILE A 429 16.21 -13.32 -5.73
C ILE A 429 15.54 -14.59 -5.23
N HIS A 430 16.01 -15.76 -5.64
CA HIS A 430 15.40 -17.05 -5.30
C HIS A 430 16.44 -18.12 -5.01
N ASP A 431 16.09 -19.03 -4.10
CA ASP A 431 16.90 -20.19 -3.76
C ASP A 431 16.79 -21.30 -4.82
N GLN A 432 17.71 -22.27 -4.78
CA GLN A 432 17.77 -23.42 -5.68
C GLN A 432 16.52 -24.33 -5.64
N THR A 433 15.69 -24.17 -4.61
CA THR A 433 14.41 -24.89 -4.48
C THR A 433 13.34 -24.39 -5.45
N VAL A 434 13.49 -23.18 -6.00
CA VAL A 434 12.58 -22.60 -6.98
C VAL A 434 12.95 -23.10 -8.38
N LEU A 435 12.00 -23.72 -9.08
CA LEU A 435 12.26 -24.26 -10.41
C LEU A 435 12.32 -23.14 -11.43
N THR A 436 13.48 -22.97 -12.07
CA THR A 436 13.67 -22.04 -13.19
C THR A 436 13.82 -22.79 -14.51
N ARG A 437 13.45 -22.13 -15.61
CA ARG A 437 13.76 -22.59 -16.97
C ARG A 437 14.61 -21.53 -17.63
N TRP A 438 15.62 -21.98 -18.37
CA TRP A 438 16.51 -21.07 -19.09
C TRP A 438 15.72 -20.22 -20.09
N GLY A 439 15.92 -18.90 -20.04
CA GLY A 439 15.23 -17.93 -20.91
C GLY A 439 13.78 -17.62 -20.51
N VAL A 440 13.34 -18.00 -19.30
CA VAL A 440 12.01 -17.64 -18.78
C VAL A 440 12.17 -16.85 -17.49
N ASP A 441 11.71 -15.60 -17.50
CA ASP A 441 11.71 -14.75 -16.31
C ASP A 441 10.60 -15.19 -15.34
N LEU A 442 10.94 -15.23 -14.06
CA LEU A 442 9.99 -15.44 -12.98
C LEU A 442 9.40 -14.09 -12.55
N ALA A 443 8.13 -14.09 -12.19
CA ALA A 443 7.47 -12.94 -11.59
C ALA A 443 6.55 -13.41 -10.46
N VAL A 444 6.41 -12.56 -9.45
CA VAL A 444 5.40 -12.76 -8.40
C VAL A 444 4.05 -12.34 -8.97
N ALA A 445 3.15 -13.31 -9.19
CA ALA A 445 1.88 -13.11 -9.87
C ALA A 445 0.66 -13.05 -8.93
N ALA A 446 0.88 -13.28 -7.63
CA ALA A 446 -0.12 -13.33 -6.57
C ALA A 446 0.15 -12.23 -5.54
N PRO A 447 -0.86 -11.80 -4.76
CA PRO A 447 -0.60 -10.96 -3.60
C PRO A 447 0.25 -11.74 -2.59
N ILE A 448 1.06 -11.03 -1.83
CA ILE A 448 1.84 -11.62 -0.74
C ILE A 448 0.95 -11.61 0.50
N ILE A 449 0.87 -12.75 1.20
CA ILE A 449 0.11 -12.86 2.45
C ILE A 449 1.07 -13.21 3.57
N THR A 450 1.10 -12.36 4.59
CA THR A 450 1.76 -12.62 5.87
C THR A 450 0.69 -13.00 6.87
N ILE A 451 0.95 -14.03 7.68
CA ILE A 451 0.01 -14.48 8.70
C ILE A 451 0.74 -14.79 10.01
N THR A 452 0.16 -14.33 11.11
CA THR A 452 0.56 -14.69 12.47
C THR A 452 -0.68 -15.16 13.22
N ALA A 453 -0.50 -16.12 14.14
CA ALA A 453 -1.62 -16.53 14.97
C ALA A 453 -1.14 -16.98 16.35
N THR A 454 -1.91 -16.61 17.37
CA THR A 454 -1.74 -17.04 18.75
C THR A 454 -2.82 -18.08 19.07
N PRO A 455 -2.44 -19.31 19.42
CA PRO A 455 -3.40 -20.37 19.75
C PRO A 455 -4.25 -20.04 20.98
N ALA A 456 -5.47 -20.58 21.01
CA ALA A 456 -6.35 -20.53 22.16
C ALA A 456 -5.69 -21.19 23.39
N LEU A 457 -5.70 -20.49 24.53
CA LEU A 457 -5.15 -21.01 25.78
C LEU A 457 -6.23 -21.78 26.55
N HIS A 458 -5.86 -22.95 27.09
CA HIS A 458 -6.68 -23.74 27.99
C HIS A 458 -6.10 -23.68 29.40
N ASP A 459 -6.96 -23.43 30.38
CA ASP A 459 -6.58 -23.27 31.79
C ASP A 459 -5.82 -24.53 32.29
N GLY A 460 -4.53 -24.39 32.63
CA GLY A 460 -3.64 -25.49 33.01
C GLY A 460 -2.36 -25.66 32.16
N SER A 461 -2.20 -24.92 31.06
CA SER A 461 -0.91 -24.80 30.36
C SER A 461 -0.11 -23.64 30.96
N GLU A 462 0.91 -23.94 31.77
CA GLU A 462 1.84 -22.94 32.37
C GLU A 462 2.74 -22.21 31.34
N MET A 463 2.61 -22.53 30.04
CA MET A 463 3.41 -21.92 28.99
C MET A 463 2.61 -20.81 28.31
N SER A 464 3.20 -19.62 28.15
CA SER A 464 2.66 -18.57 27.29
C SER A 464 2.41 -19.13 25.88
N PRO A 465 1.28 -18.78 25.23
CA PRO A 465 0.96 -19.29 23.90
C PRO A 465 2.03 -18.80 22.93
N ARG A 466 2.80 -19.72 22.38
CA ARG A 466 3.78 -19.41 21.33
C ARG A 466 3.02 -19.10 20.05
N SER A 467 3.35 -17.98 19.40
CA SER A 467 2.85 -17.66 18.05
C SER A 467 3.19 -18.81 17.10
N LEU A 468 2.32 -19.09 16.12
CA LEU A 468 2.58 -20.09 15.08
C LEU A 468 3.92 -19.82 14.35
N SER A 469 4.36 -18.56 14.30
CA SER A 469 5.65 -18.15 13.74
C SER A 469 6.86 -18.80 14.43
N GLN A 470 6.71 -19.21 15.70
CA GLN A 470 7.77 -19.86 16.48
C GLN A 470 7.76 -21.39 16.37
N LEU A 471 6.79 -21.97 15.64
CA LEU A 471 6.62 -23.42 15.48
C LEU A 471 7.16 -23.87 14.11
N VAL A 472 8.48 -24.03 14.02
CA VAL A 472 9.14 -24.55 12.80
C VAL A 472 9.78 -25.92 13.10
N PRO A 473 9.34 -27.01 12.44
CA PRO A 473 8.25 -27.11 11.46
C PRO A 473 6.85 -27.11 12.10
N LEU A 474 5.84 -26.67 11.34
CA LEU A 474 4.43 -26.74 11.76
C LEU A 474 3.98 -28.22 11.90
N PRO A 475 3.19 -28.57 12.93
CA PRO A 475 2.76 -29.96 13.15
C PRO A 475 1.72 -30.43 12.11
N SER A 476 0.96 -29.51 11.52
CA SER A 476 0.07 -29.75 10.37
C SER A 476 0.19 -28.62 9.35
N PRO A 477 -0.04 -28.88 8.04
CA PRO A 477 0.11 -27.87 7.01
C PRO A 477 -1.07 -26.88 7.02
N ILE A 478 -0.76 -25.60 6.75
CA ILE A 478 -1.77 -24.60 6.36
C ILE A 478 -1.93 -24.61 4.84
N ARG A 479 -3.09 -24.16 4.34
CA ARG A 479 -3.34 -24.03 2.90
C ARG A 479 -3.56 -22.57 2.54
N LEU A 480 -2.89 -22.12 1.49
CA LEU A 480 -3.06 -20.79 0.92
C LEU A 480 -3.79 -20.95 -0.42
N ARG A 481 -4.92 -20.27 -0.58
CA ARG A 481 -5.58 -20.13 -1.87
C ARG A 481 -5.38 -18.69 -2.31
N LEU A 482 -4.67 -18.49 -3.41
CA LEU A 482 -4.30 -17.16 -3.88
C LEU A 482 -4.88 -16.90 -5.27
N TRP A 483 -5.40 -15.69 -5.47
CA TRP A 483 -5.80 -15.19 -6.77
C TRP A 483 -4.61 -14.61 -7.53
N LEU A 484 -4.45 -15.01 -8.80
CA LEU A 484 -3.36 -14.51 -9.64
C LEU A 484 -3.80 -13.24 -10.34
N HIS A 485 -3.22 -12.10 -9.94
CA HIS A 485 -3.50 -10.80 -10.55
C HIS A 485 -2.93 -10.69 -11.96
N ARG A 486 -1.77 -11.33 -12.19
CA ARG A 486 -1.20 -11.52 -13.53
C ARG A 486 -1.52 -12.94 -13.97
N GLY A 487 -2.55 -13.05 -14.81
CA GLY A 487 -3.06 -14.33 -15.28
C GLY A 487 -2.01 -15.16 -16.04
N PRO A 488 -2.07 -16.50 -15.94
CA PRO A 488 -1.17 -17.37 -16.68
C PRO A 488 -1.37 -17.20 -18.20
N HIS A 489 -0.33 -16.80 -18.92
CA HIS A 489 -0.39 -16.59 -20.37
C HIS A 489 -0.61 -17.88 -21.19
N SER A 490 -0.44 -19.07 -20.59
CA SER A 490 -0.61 -20.34 -21.28
C SER A 490 -0.80 -21.52 -20.32
N ALA A 491 -1.25 -22.65 -20.86
CA ALA A 491 -1.24 -23.95 -20.16
C ALA A 491 0.16 -24.42 -19.72
N ARG A 492 1.23 -23.79 -20.22
CA ARG A 492 2.62 -24.11 -19.87
C ARG A 492 3.13 -23.29 -18.67
N SER A 493 2.34 -22.35 -18.18
CA SER A 493 2.66 -21.62 -16.95
C SER A 493 2.87 -22.60 -15.80
N ASN A 494 3.88 -22.35 -14.98
CA ASN A 494 4.25 -23.19 -13.85
C ASN A 494 4.18 -22.37 -12.56
N PRO A 495 2.98 -22.16 -11.97
CA PRO A 495 2.86 -21.48 -10.69
C PRO A 495 3.59 -22.28 -9.61
N GLN A 496 4.30 -21.59 -8.72
CA GLN A 496 5.02 -22.23 -7.62
C GLN A 496 4.72 -21.48 -6.33
N CYS A 497 4.27 -22.22 -5.33
CA CYS A 497 4.13 -21.71 -3.97
C CYS A 497 5.54 -21.50 -3.40
N VAL A 498 5.81 -20.27 -2.98
CA VAL A 498 7.06 -19.84 -2.38
C VAL A 498 6.77 -18.97 -1.17
N HIS A 499 7.74 -18.84 -0.27
CA HIS A 499 7.70 -17.90 0.84
C HIS A 499 8.95 -17.01 0.81
N TRP A 500 8.85 -15.82 1.37
CA TRP A 500 9.99 -14.96 1.60
C TRP A 500 10.82 -15.49 2.77
N SER A 501 12.14 -15.55 2.62
CA SER A 501 13.06 -16.08 3.63
C SER A 501 14.25 -15.13 3.78
N THR A 502 14.59 -14.80 5.03
CA THR A 502 15.78 -14.03 5.38
C THR A 502 16.86 -14.90 6.04
N ALA A 503 16.71 -16.22 6.01
CA ALA A 503 17.56 -17.17 6.74
C ALA A 503 19.05 -17.11 6.37
N ARG A 504 19.40 -16.60 5.19
CA ARG A 504 20.80 -16.42 4.72
C ARG A 504 21.38 -15.03 4.99
N GLY A 505 20.66 -14.17 5.72
CA GLY A 505 21.05 -12.79 6.01
C GLY A 505 20.69 -11.79 4.91
N PHE A 506 20.04 -12.25 3.84
CA PHE A 506 19.40 -11.42 2.82
C PHE A 506 18.05 -12.06 2.45
N GLY A 507 17.14 -11.25 1.92
CA GLY A 507 15.81 -11.73 1.51
C GLY A 507 15.83 -12.47 0.17
N GLU A 508 15.29 -13.70 0.16
CA GLU A 508 15.13 -14.52 -1.04
C GLU A 508 13.81 -15.31 -1.02
N TRP A 509 13.28 -15.62 -2.20
CA TRP A 509 12.14 -16.51 -2.39
C TRP A 509 12.57 -17.98 -2.30
N SER A 510 11.95 -18.73 -1.39
CA SER A 510 12.22 -20.16 -1.22
C SER A 510 10.95 -21.00 -1.36
N ARG A 511 11.09 -22.19 -1.95
CA ARG A 511 10.03 -23.21 -2.01
C ARG A 511 10.13 -24.21 -0.84
N ALA A 512 11.13 -24.08 0.03
CA ALA A 512 11.30 -24.97 1.17
C ALA A 512 10.02 -25.03 2.03
N GLY A 513 9.56 -26.24 2.36
CA GLY A 513 8.33 -26.43 3.14
C GLY A 513 7.00 -26.14 2.41
N CYS A 514 7.03 -25.67 1.15
CA CYS A 514 5.84 -25.35 0.36
C CYS A 514 5.53 -26.41 -0.70
N HIS A 515 4.26 -26.80 -0.80
CA HIS A 515 3.74 -27.64 -1.88
C HIS A 515 2.72 -26.85 -2.72
N THR A 516 2.66 -27.11 -4.02
CA THR A 516 1.78 -26.38 -4.95
C THR A 516 0.74 -27.34 -5.51
N GLU A 517 -0.52 -27.00 -5.29
CA GLU A 517 -1.66 -27.68 -5.89
C GLU A 517 -2.32 -26.74 -6.89
N LEU A 518 -2.58 -27.23 -8.11
CA LEU A 518 -3.30 -26.48 -9.13
C LEU A 518 -4.76 -26.96 -9.20
N PRO A 519 -5.74 -26.07 -9.47
CA PRO A 519 -7.12 -26.49 -9.69
C PRO A 519 -7.23 -27.47 -10.87
N ALA A 520 -8.17 -28.41 -10.79
CA ALA A 520 -8.47 -29.31 -11.90
C ALA A 520 -9.12 -28.53 -13.06
N GLY A 521 -8.84 -28.94 -14.31
CA GLY A 521 -9.40 -28.34 -15.52
C GLY A 521 -8.52 -27.26 -16.15
N ASP A 522 -9.13 -26.40 -16.96
CA ASP A 522 -8.46 -25.32 -17.71
C ASP A 522 -8.19 -24.09 -16.81
N TRP A 523 -7.50 -24.29 -15.68
CA TRP A 523 -7.23 -23.25 -14.68
C TRP A 523 -6.49 -22.01 -15.21
N TRP A 524 -5.91 -22.10 -16.41
CA TRP A 524 -5.21 -21.01 -17.10
C TRP A 524 -6.11 -20.21 -18.05
N ARG A 525 -7.37 -20.59 -18.26
CA ARG A 525 -8.30 -19.83 -19.08
C ARG A 525 -8.95 -18.73 -18.25
N HIS A 526 -8.98 -17.52 -18.80
CA HIS A 526 -9.79 -16.43 -18.28
C HIS A 526 -11.22 -16.64 -18.76
N ASP A 527 -12.11 -17.05 -17.86
CA ASP A 527 -13.55 -16.90 -18.05
C ASP A 527 -14.03 -15.59 -17.41
#